data_AF-A0A1B1IGK2-F1
#
_entry.id   AF-A0A1B1IGK2-F1
#
_cell.length_a   1.000
_cell.length_b   1.000
_cell.length_c   1.000
_cell.angle_alpha   90.00
_cell.angle_beta   90.00
_cell.angle_gamma   90.00
#
_symmetry.space_group_name_H-M   'P 1'
#
loop_
_entity.id
_entity.type
_entity.pdbx_description
1 polymer ?
#
loop_
_entity_poly.entity_id
_entity_poly.type
_entity_poly.pdbx_seq_one_letter_code
_entity_poly.pdbx_strand_id
1 'polypeptide(L)'
;MGEMMSIKKEKVRKELVSLCLGELTAILSFWLCFFLLKNRLGDWMSLITILYPLSLLTFILLQGSTYWAILIRRLSKPQFGSGTVPKLYGCFRILDLVLLISGFPFIVWNTQSVRVAIIATLIQLFALIEWINYFLLRLSYSLNLLVLWKRIVKGKLEKSRIAKELG
;
A
#
# COMPACT_ATOMS: atom_id res chain seq x y z
N MET A 1 16.39 31.00 -5.45
CA MET A 1 15.26 30.14 -5.89
C MET A 1 15.61 28.63 -5.91
N GLY A 2 16.88 28.24 -6.12
CA GLY A 2 17.32 26.83 -6.13
C GLY A 2 17.29 26.11 -4.77
N GLU A 3 17.68 26.76 -3.67
CA GLU A 3 17.70 26.15 -2.31
C GLU A 3 16.30 25.82 -1.78
N MET A 4 15.31 26.66 -2.07
CA MET A 4 13.92 26.40 -1.68
C MET A 4 13.35 25.16 -2.37
N MET A 5 13.88 24.82 -3.56
CA MET A 5 13.47 23.67 -4.33
C MET A 5 14.14 22.37 -3.84
N SER A 6 15.39 22.43 -3.35
CA SER A 6 16.10 21.28 -2.78
C SER A 6 15.52 20.85 -1.43
N ILE A 7 15.27 21.79 -0.51
CA ILE A 7 14.65 21.52 0.80
C ILE A 7 13.28 20.84 0.64
N LYS A 8 12.51 21.31 -0.34
CA LYS A 8 11.17 20.81 -0.63
C LYS A 8 11.21 19.39 -1.21
N LYS A 9 12.18 19.08 -2.07
CA LYS A 9 12.43 17.71 -2.57
C LYS A 9 12.83 16.76 -1.45
N GLU A 10 13.68 17.20 -0.53
CA GLU A 10 14.12 16.37 0.60
C GLU A 10 12.96 16.03 1.54
N LYS A 11 12.09 17.00 1.81
CA LYS A 11 10.89 16.78 2.62
C LYS A 11 9.94 15.76 1.99
N VAL A 12 9.68 15.88 0.67
CA VAL A 12 8.90 14.89 -0.08
C VAL A 12 9.54 13.51 0.02
N ARG A 13 10.87 13.42 -0.14
CA ARG A 13 11.60 12.15 0.01
C ARG A 13 11.41 11.53 1.39
N LYS A 14 11.50 12.31 2.47
CA LYS A 14 11.27 11.80 3.85
C LYS A 14 9.86 11.24 4.04
N GLU A 15 8.87 11.92 3.47
CA GLU A 15 7.47 11.48 3.54
C GLU A 15 7.23 10.19 2.74
N LEU A 16 7.81 10.08 1.54
CA LEU A 16 7.78 8.85 0.74
C LEU A 16 8.47 7.67 1.44
N VAL A 17 9.59 7.92 2.13
CA VAL A 17 10.28 6.90 2.95
C VAL A 17 9.39 6.48 4.12
N SER A 18 8.74 7.43 4.79
CA SER A 18 7.80 7.12 5.87
C SER A 18 6.63 6.26 5.39
N LEU A 19 6.09 6.53 4.20
CA LEU A 19 5.05 5.71 3.59
C LEU A 19 5.56 4.31 3.27
N CYS A 20 6.74 4.21 2.64
CA CYS A 20 7.38 2.93 2.34
C CYS A 20 7.60 2.08 3.61
N LEU A 21 8.07 2.70 4.70
CA LEU A 21 8.24 2.05 5.99
C LEU A 21 6.89 1.65 6.61
N GLY A 22 5.87 2.50 6.52
CA GLY A 22 4.52 2.20 7.01
C GLY A 22 3.93 0.93 6.37
N GLU A 23 4.10 0.75 5.07
CA GLU A 23 3.65 -0.45 4.35
C GLU A 23 4.40 -1.70 4.81
N LEU A 24 5.72 -1.60 5.00
CA LEU A 24 6.54 -2.71 5.52
C LEU A 24 6.15 -3.05 6.96
N THR A 25 5.91 -2.05 7.80
CA THR A 25 5.41 -2.25 9.17
C THR A 25 4.05 -2.94 9.16
N ALA A 26 3.14 -2.55 8.26
CA ALA A 26 1.83 -3.22 8.13
C ALA A 26 1.99 -4.70 7.76
N ILE A 27 2.85 -5.03 6.78
CA ILE A 27 3.16 -6.42 6.42
C ILE A 27 3.64 -7.20 7.67
N LEU A 28 4.61 -6.65 8.41
CA LEU A 28 5.13 -7.30 9.62
C LEU A 28 4.04 -7.49 10.68
N SER A 29 3.19 -6.49 10.91
CA SER A 29 2.07 -6.58 11.85
C SER A 29 1.08 -7.66 11.46
N PHE A 30 0.69 -7.76 10.18
CA PHE A 30 -0.23 -8.80 9.71
C PHE A 30 0.35 -10.20 9.84
N TRP A 31 1.63 -10.38 9.52
CA TRP A 31 2.32 -11.67 9.69
C TRP A 31 2.48 -12.06 11.16
N LEU A 32 2.75 -11.10 12.04
CA LEU A 32 2.79 -11.32 13.48
C LEU A 32 1.41 -11.74 14.01
N CYS A 33 0.34 -11.07 13.58
CA CYS A 33 -1.03 -11.45 13.91
C CYS A 33 -1.36 -12.88 13.43
N PHE A 34 -0.96 -13.24 12.21
CA PHE A 34 -1.14 -14.59 11.70
C PHE A 34 -0.36 -15.63 12.52
N PHE A 35 0.88 -15.35 12.90
CA PHE A 35 1.68 -16.26 13.72
C PHE A 35 1.05 -16.53 15.09
N LEU A 36 0.50 -15.50 15.73
CA LEU A 36 -0.26 -15.65 16.98
C LEU A 36 -1.54 -16.46 16.78
N LEU A 37 -2.26 -16.23 15.68
CA LEU A 37 -3.50 -16.91 15.35
C LEU A 37 -3.28 -18.38 14.96
N LYS A 38 -2.16 -18.71 14.30
CA LYS A 38 -1.77 -20.07 13.93
C LYS A 38 -1.75 -21.00 15.14
N ASN A 39 -1.23 -20.54 16.27
CA ASN A 39 -1.19 -21.34 17.50
C ASN A 39 -2.60 -21.62 18.10
N ARG A 40 -3.63 -20.88 17.68
CA ARG A 40 -5.02 -21.07 18.09
C ARG A 40 -5.82 -21.91 17.09
N LEU A 41 -5.37 -22.00 15.83
CA LEU A 41 -6.00 -22.76 14.76
C LEU A 41 -5.29 -24.10 14.61
N GLY A 42 -5.87 -25.16 15.17
CA GLY A 42 -5.30 -26.52 15.08
C GLY A 42 -5.55 -27.23 13.74
N ASP A 43 -6.24 -26.58 12.80
CA ASP A 43 -6.70 -27.19 11.54
C ASP A 43 -5.98 -26.60 10.31
N TRP A 44 -5.50 -27.48 9.45
CA TRP A 44 -4.72 -27.14 8.26
C TRP A 44 -5.54 -26.39 7.21
N MET A 45 -6.81 -26.73 7.03
CA MET A 45 -7.67 -26.04 6.05
C MET A 45 -7.99 -24.61 6.48
N SER A 46 -8.18 -24.40 7.78
CA SER A 46 -8.35 -23.07 8.37
C SER A 46 -7.13 -22.18 8.18
N LEU A 47 -5.92 -22.74 8.28
CA LEU A 47 -4.67 -22.01 8.01
C LEU A 47 -4.57 -21.59 6.54
N ILE A 48 -4.84 -22.50 5.61
CA ILE A 48 -4.78 -22.22 4.16
C ILE A 48 -5.78 -21.12 3.79
N THR A 49 -6.99 -21.17 4.35
CA THR A 49 -8.07 -20.20 4.09
C THR A 49 -7.69 -18.78 4.51
N ILE A 50 -6.92 -18.61 5.60
CA ILE A 50 -6.43 -17.30 6.04
C ILE A 50 -5.14 -16.91 5.32
N LEU A 51 -4.29 -17.89 5.01
CA LEU A 51 -3.01 -17.64 4.35
C LEU A 51 -3.20 -17.05 2.95
N TYR A 52 -4.22 -17.49 2.22
CA TYR A 52 -4.54 -16.96 0.90
C TYR A 52 -4.76 -15.43 0.90
N PRO A 53 -5.77 -14.87 1.60
CA PRO A 53 -6.00 -13.42 1.63
C PRO A 53 -4.84 -12.66 2.25
N LEU A 54 -4.13 -13.25 3.24
CA LEU A 54 -2.94 -12.65 3.85
C LEU A 54 -1.78 -12.50 2.86
N SER A 55 -1.54 -13.53 2.04
CA SER A 55 -0.50 -13.53 1.02
C SER A 55 -0.81 -12.51 -0.08
N LEU A 56 -2.08 -12.44 -0.51
CA LEU A 56 -2.56 -11.45 -1.47
C LEU A 56 -2.39 -10.02 -0.95
N LEU A 57 -2.78 -9.77 0.31
CA LEU A 57 -2.59 -8.48 0.97
C LEU A 57 -1.10 -8.10 1.04
N THR A 58 -0.25 -9.05 1.42
CA THR A 58 1.21 -8.84 1.47
C THR A 58 1.76 -8.48 0.09
N PHE A 59 1.28 -9.14 -0.96
CA PHE A 59 1.69 -8.87 -2.33
C PHE A 59 1.32 -7.45 -2.78
N ILE A 60 0.08 -7.01 -2.50
CA ILE A 60 -0.38 -5.63 -2.79
C ILE A 60 0.44 -4.59 -2.02
N LEU A 61 0.69 -4.81 -0.72
CA LEU A 61 1.51 -3.91 0.10
C LEU A 61 2.96 -3.87 -0.38
N LEU A 62 3.51 -5.00 -0.84
CA LEU A 62 4.88 -5.07 -1.38
C LEU A 62 4.99 -4.33 -2.73
N GLN A 63 4.01 -4.47 -3.62
CA GLN A 63 3.90 -3.62 -4.80
C GLN A 63 3.82 -2.14 -4.42
N GLY A 64 3.08 -1.86 -3.34
CA GLY A 64 3.02 -0.58 -2.65
C GLY A 64 4.38 0.02 -2.30
N SER A 65 5.15 -0.74 -1.52
CA SER A 65 6.49 -0.37 -1.05
C SER A 65 7.47 -0.18 -2.21
N THR A 66 7.49 -1.11 -3.17
CA THR A 66 8.35 -1.04 -4.36
C THR A 66 8.03 0.18 -5.22
N TYR A 67 6.75 0.53 -5.37
CA TYR A 67 6.33 1.74 -6.08
C TYR A 67 6.89 3.01 -5.45
N TRP A 68 6.79 3.15 -4.13
CA TRP A 68 7.35 4.30 -3.40
C TRP A 68 8.87 4.38 -3.55
N ALA A 69 9.58 3.25 -3.50
CA ALA A 69 11.02 3.19 -3.73
C ALA A 69 11.41 3.64 -5.16
N ILE A 70 10.63 3.23 -6.18
CA ILE A 70 10.82 3.68 -7.56
C ILE A 70 10.57 5.19 -7.69
N LEU A 71 9.53 5.71 -7.02
CA LEU A 71 9.20 7.13 -7.04
C LEU A 71 10.30 8.00 -6.41
N ILE A 72 10.88 7.55 -5.30
CA ILE A 72 12.05 8.19 -4.68
C ILE A 72 13.23 8.23 -5.67
N ARG A 73 13.48 7.14 -6.40
CA ARG A 73 14.52 7.11 -7.44
C ARG A 73 14.22 8.04 -8.61
N ARG A 74 12.95 8.16 -9.04
CA ARG A 74 12.52 9.10 -10.08
C ARG A 74 12.69 10.57 -9.68
N LEU A 75 12.51 10.92 -8.40
CA LEU A 75 12.78 12.28 -7.91
C LEU A 75 14.25 12.69 -8.08
N SER A 76 15.17 11.73 -7.97
CA SER A 76 16.60 11.96 -8.19
C SER A 76 17.01 11.85 -9.67
N LYS A 77 16.45 10.89 -10.41
CA LYS A 77 16.74 10.67 -11.84
C LYS A 77 15.42 10.53 -12.62
N PRO A 78 14.94 11.60 -13.30
CA PRO A 78 13.60 11.61 -13.93
C PRO A 78 13.44 10.61 -15.09
N GLN A 79 14.54 10.10 -15.64
CA GLN A 79 14.54 9.13 -16.74
C GLN A 79 14.34 7.68 -16.27
N PHE A 80 14.30 7.41 -14.96
CA PHE A 80 14.27 6.05 -14.44
C PHE A 80 12.90 5.37 -14.65
N GLY A 81 12.85 4.37 -15.54
CA GLY A 81 11.69 3.50 -15.73
C GLY A 81 10.53 4.14 -16.49
N SER A 82 10.79 5.07 -17.41
CA SER A 82 9.78 5.85 -18.14
C SER A 82 8.84 5.03 -19.04
N GLY A 83 9.23 3.83 -19.48
CA GLY A 83 8.41 2.98 -20.37
C GLY A 83 7.93 1.64 -19.79
N THR A 84 8.80 0.94 -19.05
CA THR A 84 8.53 -0.45 -18.64
C THR A 84 7.69 -0.54 -17.36
N VAL A 85 7.90 0.38 -16.43
CA VAL A 85 7.26 0.36 -15.11
C VAL A 85 5.73 0.46 -15.20
N PRO A 86 5.14 1.39 -15.98
CA PRO A 86 3.68 1.49 -16.08
C PRO A 86 3.03 0.25 -16.72
N LYS A 87 3.70 -0.37 -17.71
CA LYS A 87 3.21 -1.60 -18.36
C LYS A 87 3.19 -2.78 -17.40
N LEU A 88 4.27 -2.95 -16.63
CA LEU A 88 4.37 -4.04 -15.65
C LEU A 88 3.31 -3.91 -14.55
N TYR A 89 3.12 -2.71 -14.01
CA TYR A 89 2.06 -2.45 -13.03
C TYR A 89 0.64 -2.55 -13.60
N GLY A 90 0.46 -2.28 -14.89
CA GLY A 90 -0.80 -2.55 -15.59
C GLY A 90 -1.15 -4.04 -15.64
N CYS A 91 -0.15 -4.91 -15.84
CA CYS A 91 -0.33 -6.36 -15.77
C CYS A 91 -0.65 -6.82 -14.34
N PHE A 92 0.12 -6.35 -13.36
CA PHE A 92 -0.13 -6.63 -11.94
C PHE A 92 -1.55 -6.23 -11.52
N ARG A 93 -2.08 -5.10 -12.03
CA ARG A 93 -3.47 -4.70 -11.80
C ARG A 93 -4.50 -5.77 -12.10
N ILE A 94 -4.38 -6.39 -13.27
CA ILE A 94 -5.33 -7.39 -13.73
C ILE A 94 -5.16 -8.65 -12.91
N LEU A 95 -3.90 -9.07 -12.67
CA LEU A 95 -3.59 -10.22 -11.83
C LEU A 95 -4.16 -10.07 -10.41
N ASP A 96 -3.91 -8.94 -9.75
CA ASP A 96 -4.38 -8.68 -8.38
C ASP A 96 -5.90 -8.61 -8.30
N LEU A 97 -6.55 -8.04 -9.32
CA LEU A 97 -8.02 -7.99 -9.37
C LEU A 97 -8.63 -9.40 -9.54
N VAL A 98 -8.03 -10.24 -10.40
CA VAL A 98 -8.47 -11.63 -10.57
C VAL A 98 -8.27 -12.42 -9.28
N LEU A 99 -7.14 -12.24 -8.59
CA LEU A 99 -6.89 -12.86 -7.28
C LEU A 99 -7.86 -12.35 -6.20
N LEU A 100 -8.19 -11.06 -6.19
CA LEU A 100 -9.17 -10.50 -5.25
C LEU A 100 -10.58 -11.07 -5.46
N ILE A 101 -11.03 -11.15 -6.71
CA ILE A 101 -12.36 -11.69 -7.02
C ILE A 101 -12.43 -13.18 -6.72
N SER A 102 -11.39 -13.94 -7.09
CA SER A 102 -11.33 -15.38 -6.82
C SER A 102 -11.15 -15.74 -5.34
N GLY A 103 -10.65 -14.83 -4.51
CA GLY A 103 -10.54 -15.04 -3.06
C GLY A 103 -11.88 -15.18 -2.33
N PHE A 104 -12.94 -14.50 -2.79
CA PHE A 104 -14.27 -14.62 -2.18
C PHE A 104 -14.86 -16.04 -2.27
N PRO A 105 -14.99 -16.68 -3.45
CA PRO A 105 -15.47 -18.05 -3.54
C PRO A 105 -14.50 -19.04 -2.88
N PHE A 106 -13.19 -18.77 -2.91
CA PHE A 106 -12.19 -19.61 -2.24
C PHE A 106 -12.43 -19.70 -0.73
N ILE A 107 -12.72 -18.57 -0.07
CA ILE A 107 -13.01 -18.52 1.37
C ILE A 107 -14.31 -19.27 1.68
N VAL A 108 -15.36 -19.09 0.87
CA VAL A 108 -16.66 -19.75 1.09
C VAL A 108 -16.56 -21.27 0.96
N TRP A 109 -15.78 -21.78 -0.01
CA TRP A 109 -15.67 -23.21 -0.26
C TRP A 109 -14.76 -23.95 0.73
N ASN A 110 -13.72 -23.29 1.25
CA ASN A 110 -12.73 -23.92 2.13
C ASN A 110 -12.98 -23.68 3.63
N THR A 111 -13.84 -22.73 3.98
CA THR A 111 -14.17 -22.45 5.37
C THR A 111 -14.96 -23.61 5.98
N GLN A 112 -14.43 -24.17 7.06
CA GLN A 112 -15.18 -25.07 7.94
C GLN A 112 -15.70 -24.40 9.22
N SER A 113 -15.19 -23.21 9.54
CA SER A 113 -15.50 -22.49 10.78
C SER A 113 -15.92 -21.06 10.51
N VAL A 114 -17.10 -20.66 11.00
CA VAL A 114 -17.64 -19.29 10.84
C VAL A 114 -16.64 -18.22 11.30
N ARG A 115 -15.92 -18.47 12.41
CA ARG A 115 -14.88 -17.55 12.91
C ARG A 115 -13.74 -17.34 11.90
N VAL A 116 -13.29 -18.40 11.24
CA VAL A 116 -12.23 -18.36 10.23
C VAL A 116 -12.71 -17.63 8.98
N ALA A 117 -13.95 -17.88 8.54
CA ALA A 117 -14.57 -17.15 7.45
C ALA A 117 -14.62 -15.64 7.71
N ILE A 118 -15.04 -15.22 8.91
CA ILE A 118 -15.10 -13.80 9.27
C ILE A 118 -13.70 -13.17 9.19
N ILE A 119 -12.69 -13.80 9.80
CA ILE A 119 -11.31 -13.28 9.77
C ILE A 119 -10.77 -13.22 8.33
N ALA A 120 -10.91 -14.30 7.56
CA ALA A 120 -10.45 -14.36 6.17
C ALA A 120 -11.14 -13.31 5.30
N THR A 121 -12.45 -13.13 5.48
CA THR A 121 -13.24 -12.12 4.75
C THR A 121 -12.81 -10.70 5.13
N LEU A 122 -12.53 -10.43 6.42
CA LEU A 122 -12.02 -9.12 6.85
C LEU A 122 -10.66 -8.81 6.22
N ILE A 123 -9.74 -9.78 6.17
CA ILE A 123 -8.45 -9.62 5.50
C ILE A 123 -8.63 -9.40 4.00
N GLN A 124 -9.54 -10.15 3.36
CA GLN A 124 -9.87 -10.00 1.95
C GLN A 124 -10.45 -8.61 1.63
N LEU A 125 -11.34 -8.10 2.48
CA LEU A 125 -11.89 -6.74 2.34
C LEU A 125 -10.80 -5.69 2.54
N PHE A 126 -9.90 -5.89 3.49
CA PHE A 126 -8.76 -4.99 3.69
C PHE A 126 -7.83 -4.99 2.46
N ALA A 127 -7.56 -6.16 1.88
CA ALA A 127 -6.82 -6.28 0.62
C ALA A 127 -7.51 -5.55 -0.54
N LEU A 128 -8.85 -5.60 -0.61
CA LEU A 128 -9.62 -4.85 -1.59
C LEU A 128 -9.50 -3.34 -1.39
N ILE A 129 -9.56 -2.86 -0.13
CA ILE A 129 -9.35 -1.45 0.19
C ILE A 129 -7.93 -1.01 -0.21
N GLU A 130 -6.91 -1.80 0.13
CA GLU A 130 -5.53 -1.52 -0.24
C GLU A 130 -5.33 -1.54 -1.76
N TRP A 131 -5.98 -2.45 -2.47
CA TRP A 131 -5.96 -2.47 -3.93
C TRP A 131 -6.63 -1.23 -4.52
N ILE A 132 -7.80 -0.82 -4.01
CA ILE A 132 -8.45 0.43 -4.44
C ILE A 132 -7.53 1.62 -4.14
N ASN A 133 -6.95 1.70 -2.95
CA ASN A 133 -6.02 2.75 -2.58
C ASN A 133 -4.81 2.77 -3.53
N TYR A 134 -4.19 1.62 -3.75
CA TYR A 134 -3.06 1.47 -4.65
C TYR A 134 -3.41 1.91 -6.09
N PHE A 135 -4.51 1.41 -6.66
CA PHE A 135 -4.85 1.71 -8.05
C PHE A 135 -5.48 3.08 -8.26
N LEU A 136 -6.33 3.55 -7.36
CA LEU A 136 -7.02 4.83 -7.51
C LEU A 136 -6.12 6.01 -7.12
N LEU A 137 -5.41 5.90 -5.98
CA LEU A 137 -4.49 6.95 -5.51
C LEU A 137 -3.11 6.83 -6.15
N ARG A 138 -2.44 5.66 -6.13
CA ARG A 138 -1.04 5.56 -6.60
C ARG A 138 -0.89 5.58 -8.12
N LEU A 139 -1.82 5.00 -8.88
CA LEU A 139 -1.80 5.14 -10.35
C LEU A 139 -2.11 6.58 -10.78
N SER A 140 -3.00 7.28 -10.08
CA SER A 140 -3.22 8.73 -10.27
C SER A 140 -1.96 9.56 -9.96
N TYR A 141 -1.18 9.17 -8.93
CA TYR A 141 0.08 9.83 -8.60
C TYR A 141 1.17 9.63 -9.66
N SER A 142 1.22 8.45 -10.30
CA SER A 142 2.14 8.16 -11.41
C SER A 142 1.98 9.12 -12.59
N LEU A 143 0.72 9.47 -12.92
CA LEU A 143 0.38 10.37 -14.01
C LEU A 143 0.56 11.86 -13.64
N ASN A 144 0.48 12.19 -12.35
CA ASN A 144 0.52 13.57 -11.86
C ASN A 144 1.44 13.71 -10.63
N LEU A 145 2.75 13.58 -10.84
CA LEU A 145 3.80 13.88 -9.83
C LEU A 145 3.58 15.26 -9.17
N LEU A 146 3.03 16.20 -9.93
CA LEU A 146 2.66 17.56 -9.52
C LEU A 146 1.54 17.61 -8.47
N VAL A 147 0.62 16.64 -8.43
CA VAL A 147 -0.49 16.62 -7.47
C VAL A 147 0.00 16.18 -6.08
N LEU A 148 0.90 15.19 -6.02
CA LEU A 148 1.57 14.79 -4.78
C LEU A 148 2.44 15.95 -4.26
N TRP A 149 3.18 16.60 -5.16
CA TRP A 149 3.91 17.82 -4.85
C TRP A 149 2.99 18.92 -4.32
N LYS A 150 1.84 19.20 -4.96
CA LYS A 150 0.85 20.17 -4.47
C LYS A 150 0.30 19.79 -3.09
N ARG A 151 0.03 18.52 -2.80
CA ARG A 151 -0.49 18.08 -1.49
C ARG A 151 0.54 18.15 -0.36
N ILE A 152 1.78 17.72 -0.57
CA ILE A 152 2.85 17.83 0.45
C ILE A 152 3.17 19.32 0.75
N VAL A 153 2.93 20.15 -0.24
CA VAL A 153 3.13 21.60 -0.16
C VAL A 153 1.94 22.30 0.48
N LYS A 154 0.70 21.96 0.09
CA LYS A 154 -0.52 22.48 0.73
C LYS A 154 -0.72 21.94 2.15
N GLY A 155 -0.44 20.67 2.40
CA GLY A 155 -0.58 20.00 3.70
C GLY A 155 0.37 20.51 4.79
N LYS A 156 1.30 21.41 4.45
CA LYS A 156 2.11 22.17 5.42
C LYS A 156 2.14 23.69 5.18
N LEU A 157 1.32 24.19 4.25
CA LEU A 157 1.11 25.63 4.01
C LEU A 157 -0.24 26.14 4.53
N GLU A 158 -0.91 25.37 5.38
CA GLU A 158 -1.63 25.99 6.50
C GLU A 158 -0.75 25.85 7.75
N LYS A 159 0.31 26.67 7.81
CA LYS A 159 0.73 27.16 9.12
C LYS A 159 -0.51 27.87 9.64
N SER A 160 -1.22 27.22 10.57
CA SER A 160 -2.38 27.76 11.25
C SER A 160 -2.10 29.23 11.57
N ARG A 161 -3.04 30.12 11.20
CA ARG A 161 -2.97 31.57 11.51
C ARG A 161 -2.65 31.81 13.00
N ILE A 162 -2.99 30.85 13.86
CA ILE A 162 -2.72 30.83 15.30
C ILE A 162 -1.21 30.95 15.63
N ALA A 163 -0.32 30.38 14.81
CA ALA A 163 1.13 30.49 15.03
C ALA A 163 1.74 31.83 14.58
N LYS A 164 0.92 32.72 14.00
CA LYS A 164 1.32 34.10 13.64
C LYS A 164 0.81 35.14 14.64
N GLU A 165 -0.08 34.77 15.56
CA GLU A 165 -0.63 35.68 16.59
C GLU A 165 0.02 35.50 17.97
N LEU A 166 0.84 34.46 18.18
CA LEU A 166 1.48 34.14 19.47
C LEU A 166 3.01 34.29 19.46
N GLY A 167 3.56 35.16 18.60
CA GLY A 167 4.99 35.49 18.60
C GLY A 167 5.27 36.80 17.88
#